data_AF-A0A965CKI2-F1
#
_entry.id   AF-A0A965CKI2-F1
#
_cell.length_a   1.000
_cell.length_b   1.000
_cell.length_c   1.000
_cell.angle_alpha   90.00
_cell.angle_beta   90.00
_cell.angle_gamma   90.00
#
_symmetry.space_group_name_H-M   'P 1'
#
loop_
_entity.id
_entity.type
_entity.pdbx_description
1 polymer ?
#
loop_
_entity_poly.entity_id
_entity_poly.type
_entity_poly.pdbx_seq_one_letter_code
_entity_poly.pdbx_strand_id
1 'polypeptide(L)' 'ILTGPEHPDFKAFCLGPGHGTGYQDQIIIEARDFLKAIENKQSIWPTFRDGLKVSAAVEAAFISHRDKRWVDLSEI' A
#
# COMPACT_ATOMS: atom_id res chain seq x y z
N ILE A 1 11.86 -0.69 -18.10
CA ILE A 1 10.61 0.09 -18.28
C ILE A 1 10.68 1.22 -17.28
N LEU A 2 10.75 2.48 -17.72
CA LEU A 2 10.85 3.64 -16.82
C LEU A 2 9.44 4.17 -16.54
N THR A 3 9.15 4.56 -15.29
CA THR A 3 7.91 5.24 -14.93
C THR A 3 7.83 6.57 -15.70
N GLY A 4 6.71 6.77 -16.39
CA GLY A 4 6.45 7.94 -17.22
C GLY A 4 5.02 8.46 -17.02
N PRO A 5 4.62 9.52 -17.74
CA PRO A 5 3.33 10.21 -17.55
C PRO A 5 2.08 9.36 -17.85
N GLU A 6 2.27 8.16 -18.41
CA GLU A 6 1.25 7.12 -18.57
C GLU A 6 0.74 6.60 -17.20
N HIS A 7 1.52 6.71 -16.12
CA HIS A 7 1.02 6.42 -14.77
C HIS A 7 0.18 7.60 -14.27
N PRO A 8 -1.11 7.41 -13.96
CA PRO A 8 -2.05 8.51 -13.72
C PRO A 8 -1.63 9.43 -12.57
N ASP A 9 -0.93 8.90 -11.57
CA ASP A 9 -0.43 9.69 -10.44
C ASP A 9 0.91 10.41 -10.72
N PHE A 10 1.70 9.93 -11.68
CA PHE A 10 3.04 10.46 -11.96
C PHE A 10 2.98 11.85 -12.61
N LYS A 11 1.96 12.09 -13.43
CA LYS A 11 1.76 13.34 -14.17
C LYS A 11 1.65 14.57 -13.25
N ALA A 12 1.23 14.39 -12.00
CA ALA A 12 1.10 15.48 -11.04
C ALA A 12 2.45 15.93 -10.44
N PHE A 13 3.53 15.15 -10.60
CA PHE A 13 4.84 15.40 -9.99
C PHE A 13 5.92 15.68 -11.03
N CYS A 14 6.06 14.81 -12.04
CA CYS A 14 7.09 14.97 -13.07
C CYS A 14 6.54 14.67 -14.47
N LEU A 15 6.87 15.53 -15.43
CA LEU A 15 6.41 15.41 -16.83
C LEU A 15 7.45 14.74 -17.74
N GLY A 16 8.70 14.58 -17.27
CA GLY A 16 9.80 13.98 -18.02
C GLY A 16 9.96 12.48 -17.73
N PRO A 17 10.03 11.60 -18.73
CA PRO A 17 10.29 10.18 -18.50
C PRO A 17 11.64 9.97 -17.79
N GLY A 18 11.73 8.98 -16.91
CA GLY A 18 12.97 8.61 -16.22
C GLY A 18 13.23 9.29 -14.86
N HIS A 19 12.36 10.21 -14.43
CA HIS A 19 12.42 10.88 -13.12
C HIS A 19 11.42 10.24 -12.15
N GLY A 20 11.52 8.92 -11.92
CA GLY A 20 10.53 8.13 -11.17
C GLY A 20 10.02 8.78 -9.87
N THR A 21 8.82 8.41 -9.43
CA THR A 21 8.25 8.90 -8.16
C THR A 21 9.17 8.55 -7.00
N GLY A 22 9.56 9.54 -6.21
CA GLY A 22 10.29 9.32 -4.96
C GLY A 22 9.38 8.79 -3.86
N TYR A 23 9.98 8.35 -2.75
CA TYR A 23 9.24 7.88 -1.56
C TYR A 23 8.22 8.92 -1.06
N GLN A 24 8.60 10.20 -1.04
CA GLN A 24 7.72 11.28 -0.60
C GLN A 24 6.53 11.49 -1.56
N ASP A 25 6.70 11.25 -2.86
CA ASP A 25 5.62 11.38 -3.83
C ASP A 25 4.53 10.32 -3.57
N GLN A 26 4.93 9.10 -3.18
CA GLN A 26 3.99 8.03 -2.81
C GLN A 26 3.16 8.43 -1.59
N ILE A 27 3.78 9.02 -0.56
CA ILE A 27 3.07 9.50 0.64
C ILE A 27 2.08 10.62 0.28
N ILE A 28 2.44 11.52 -0.64
CA ILE A 28 1.55 12.58 -1.10
C ILE A 28 0.34 11.98 -1.87
N ILE A 29 0.57 10.97 -2.70
CA ILE A 29 -0.50 10.24 -3.42
C ILE A 29 -1.45 9.58 -2.40
N GLU A 30 -0.92 8.88 -1.40
CA GLU A 30 -1.72 8.25 -0.35
C GLU A 30 -2.56 9.27 0.43
N ALA A 31 -1.98 10.41 0.80
CA ALA A 31 -2.69 11.49 1.49
C ALA A 31 -3.84 12.07 0.64
N ARG A 32 -3.61 12.28 -0.66
CA ARG A 32 -4.66 12.71 -1.60
C ARG A 32 -5.81 11.70 -1.64
N ASP A 33 -5.50 10.41 -1.72
CA ASP A 33 -6.51 9.36 -1.81
C ASP A 33 -7.30 9.22 -0.50
N PHE A 34 -6.64 9.38 0.65
CA PHE A 34 -7.33 9.46 1.94
C PHE A 34 -8.32 10.64 2.00
N LEU A 35 -7.93 11.83 1.55
CA LEU A 35 -8.83 12.99 1.50
C LEU A 35 -10.01 12.78 0.54
N LYS A 36 -9.78 12.16 -0.63
CA LYS A 36 -10.84 11.79 -1.58
C LYS A 36 -11.81 10.77 -0.99
N ALA A 37 -11.32 9.81 -0.20
CA ALA A 37 -12.17 8.83 0.49
C ALA A 37 -13.15 9.51 1.46
N ILE A 38 -12.67 10.52 2.20
CA ILE A 38 -13.48 11.34 3.11
C ILE A 38 -14.52 12.15 2.33
N GLU A 39 -14.09 12.89 1.31
CA GLU A 39 -14.95 13.75 0.48
C GLU A 39 -16.11 12.94 -0.14
N ASN A 40 -15.80 11.79 -0.73
CA ASN A 40 -16.76 10.96 -1.44
C ASN A 40 -17.54 10.01 -0.52
N LYS A 41 -17.20 9.95 0.78
CA LYS A 41 -17.73 8.97 1.75
C LYS A 41 -17.63 7.52 1.24
N GLN A 42 -16.54 7.23 0.53
CA GLN A 42 -16.26 5.94 -0.07
C GLN A 42 -14.93 5.43 0.41
N SER A 43 -14.85 4.15 0.73
CA SER A 43 -13.60 3.54 1.17
C SER A 43 -12.67 3.36 -0.03
N ILE A 44 -11.45 3.87 0.09
CA ILE A 44 -10.36 3.65 -0.88
C ILE A 44 -9.33 2.75 -0.20
N TRP A 45 -8.76 1.83 -0.97
CA TRP A 45 -7.73 0.92 -0.47
C TRP A 45 -6.43 1.70 -0.13
N PRO A 46 -5.70 1.34 0.94
CA PRO A 46 -6.01 0.27 1.90
C PRO A 46 -6.99 0.69 3.00
N THR A 47 -7.78 -0.28 3.46
CA THR A 47 -8.71 -0.11 4.59
C THR A 47 -8.15 -0.75 5.86
N PHE A 48 -8.81 -0.53 7.01
CA PHE A 48 -8.47 -1.27 8.24
C PHE A 48 -8.61 -2.78 8.09
N ARG A 49 -9.50 -3.28 7.22
CA ARG A 49 -9.61 -4.71 6.96
C ARG A 49 -8.38 -5.25 6.23
N ASP A 50 -7.77 -4.45 5.38
CA ASP A 50 -6.53 -4.81 4.71
C ASP A 50 -5.34 -4.75 5.69
N GLY A 51 -5.32 -3.74 6.55
CA GLY A 51 -4.36 -3.64 7.66
C GLY A 51 -4.41 -4.85 8.60
N LEU A 52 -5.61 -5.34 8.92
CA LEU A 52 -5.79 -6.54 9.75
C LEU A 52 -5.20 -7.79 9.08
N LYS A 53 -5.39 -7.95 7.76
CA LYS A 53 -4.78 -9.08 7.01
C LYS A 53 -3.26 -9.03 7.05
N VAL A 54 -2.67 -7.84 6.92
CA VAL A 54 -1.21 -7.65 7.06
C VAL A 54 -0.76 -8.02 8.47
N SER A 55 -1.48 -7.56 9.50
CA SER A 55 -1.18 -7.90 10.89
C SER A 55 -1.23 -9.41 11.14
N ALA A 56 -2.21 -10.12 10.56
CA ALA A 56 -2.31 -11.57 10.68
C ALA A 56 -1.12 -12.29 10.04
N ALA A 57 -0.64 -11.81 8.90
CA ALA A 57 0.56 -12.37 8.27
C ALA A 57 1.83 -12.15 9.12
N VAL A 58 1.96 -10.99 9.76
CA VAL A 58 3.05 -10.70 10.70
C VAL A 58 2.98 -11.63 11.91
N GLU A 59 1.80 -11.84 12.48
CA GLU A 59 1.60 -12.77 13.60
C GLU A 59 1.94 -14.21 13.22
N ALA A 60 1.50 -14.69 12.05
CA ALA A 60 1.85 -16.01 11.53
C ALA A 60 3.37 -16.20 11.42
N ALA A 61 4.10 -15.15 10.99
CA ALA A 61 5.56 -15.20 10.91
C ALA A 61 6.22 -15.35 12.30
N PHE A 62 5.69 -14.67 13.32
CA PHE A 62 6.15 -14.84 14.70
C PHE A 62 5.90 -16.25 15.24
N ILE A 63 4.69 -16.79 15.04
CA ILE A 63 4.34 -18.15 15.45
C ILE A 63 5.20 -19.18 14.72
N SER A 64 5.37 -19.02 13.40
CA SER A 64 6.21 -19.89 12.59
C SER A 64 7.66 -19.93 13.09
N HIS A 65 8.23 -18.77 13.44
CA HIS A 65 9.57 -18.70 13.99
C HIS A 65 9.67 -19.40 15.36
N ARG A 66 8.68 -19.20 16.24
CA ARG A 66 8.68 -19.79 17.59
C ARG A 66 8.55 -21.31 17.53
N ASP A 67 7.62 -21.80 16.71
CA ASP A 67 7.20 -23.21 16.69
C ASP A 67 7.97 -24.02 15.63
N LYS A 68 8.82 -23.37 14.83
CA LYS A 68 9.65 -23.97 13.77
C LYS A 68 8.84 -24.80 12.77
N ARG A 69 7.65 -24.31 12.42
CA ARG A 69 6.74 -24.95 11.46
C ARG A 69 6.14 -23.93 10.52
N TRP A 70 5.54 -24.44 9.44
CA TRP A 70 4.61 -23.66 8.62
C TRP A 70 3.32 -23.40 9.40
N VAL A 71 2.75 -22.21 9.20
CA VAL A 71 1.50 -21.75 9.83
C VAL A 71 0.58 -21.28 8.71
N ASP A 72 -0.62 -21.84 8.64
CA ASP A 72 -1.66 -21.38 7.72
C ASP A 72 -2.31 -20.09 8.26
N LEU A 73 -2.61 -19.13 7.38
CA LEU A 73 -3.22 -17.86 7.81
C LEU A 73 -4.63 -18.03 8.37
N SER A 74 -5.31 -19.14 8.09
CA SER A 74 -6.60 -19.48 8.71
C SER A 74 -6.49 -19.89 10.18
N GLU A 75 -5.28 -20.13 10.69
CA GLU A 75 -5.01 -20.41 12.11
C GLU A 75 -4.85 -19.14 12.96
N ILE A 76 -4.78 -17.96 12.33
CA ILE A 76 -4.58 -16.65 12.97
C ILE A 76 -5.93 -15.94 13.20
#